data_AF-J0L3B2-F1
#
_entry.id   AF-J0L3B2-F1
#
_cell.length_a   1.000
_cell.length_b   1.000
_cell.length_c   1.000
_cell.angle_alpha   90.00
_cell.angle_beta   90.00
_cell.angle_gamma   90.00
#
_symmetry.space_group_name_H-M   'P 1'
#
loop_
_entity.id
_entity.type
_entity.pdbx_description
1 polymer ?
#
loop_
_entity_poly.entity_id
_entity_poly.type
_entity_poly.pdbx_seq_one_letter_code
_entity_poly.pdbx_strand_id
1 'polypeptide(L)'
;MGKGGNDKSLTGTWIHKKLITAFSRRLDPYFAVWCDEVIEEILKTGSYSLQKTETEKLTPQKSLEILQTGNALLSEFKKLENPLEKIQLDNFHKNETGESNLDKFGIHFQNSYFLPTELGKFLGMSGAEINLILEKKGFQFRDENGIWRPTSSGKEFCLEIGNAYNQLKWKIETIL
;
A
#
# COMPACT_ATOMS: atom_id res chain seq x y z
N MET A 1 44.70 40.32 55.03
CA MET A 1 43.57 40.84 54.23
C MET A 1 43.38 39.96 53.00
N GLY A 2 42.23 39.30 52.91
CA GLY A 2 41.75 38.63 51.70
C GLY A 2 40.26 38.42 51.92
N LYS A 3 39.45 39.40 51.52
CA LYS A 3 38.03 39.47 51.85
C LYS A 3 37.28 38.33 51.14
N GLY A 4 36.62 37.49 51.93
CA GLY A 4 35.50 36.68 51.48
C GLY A 4 34.36 37.60 51.06
N GLY A 5 33.93 37.45 49.81
CA GLY A 5 32.75 38.09 49.24
C GLY A 5 31.91 37.03 48.54
N ASN A 6 31.23 36.19 49.32
CA ASN A 6 30.13 35.39 48.78
C ASN A 6 28.91 36.30 48.69
N ASP A 7 28.70 36.85 47.50
CA ASP A 7 27.40 37.39 47.13
C ASP A 7 26.45 36.20 46.99
N LYS A 8 25.53 36.05 47.95
CA LYS A 8 24.62 34.88 48.07
C LYS A 8 23.57 34.80 46.94
N SER A 9 23.67 35.64 45.93
CA SER A 9 22.68 35.79 44.84
C SER A 9 23.16 35.31 43.46
N LEU A 10 24.42 34.85 43.28
CA LEU A 10 25.01 34.70 41.93
C LEU A 10 25.82 33.43 41.61
N THR A 11 25.79 32.36 42.40
CA THR A 11 26.57 31.13 42.05
C THR A 11 25.68 29.93 41.76
N GLY A 12 24.94 29.99 40.66
CA GLY A 12 24.56 28.79 39.91
C GLY A 12 25.67 28.50 38.91
N THR A 13 26.50 27.48 39.15
CA THR A 13 27.50 27.06 38.17
C THR A 13 26.76 26.38 37.02
N TRP A 14 26.56 27.11 35.93
CA TRP A 14 25.97 26.56 34.71
C TRP A 14 26.89 25.44 34.19
N ILE A 15 26.42 24.20 34.31
CA ILE A 15 27.13 23.08 33.71
C ILE A 15 26.99 23.16 32.19
N HIS A 16 28.11 23.06 31.48
CA HIS A 16 28.09 23.07 30.03
C HIS A 16 27.31 21.86 29.49
N LYS A 17 26.48 22.05 28.44
CA LYS A 17 25.59 21.01 27.90
C LYS A 17 26.28 19.67 27.64
N LYS A 18 27.51 19.70 27.11
CA LYS A 18 28.31 18.49 26.81
C LYS A 18 28.76 17.70 28.06
N LEU A 19 28.73 18.33 29.23
CA LEU A 19 29.14 17.72 30.50
C LEU A 19 27.95 17.20 31.30
N ILE A 20 26.71 17.56 30.94
CA ILE A 20 25.50 17.17 31.66
C ILE A 20 25.43 15.65 31.78
N THR A 21 25.60 14.90 30.69
CA THR A 21 25.50 13.44 30.72
C THR A 21 26.56 12.81 31.64
N ALA A 22 27.81 13.25 31.55
CA ALA A 22 28.89 12.74 32.40
C ALA A 22 28.66 13.04 33.89
N PHE A 23 28.13 14.23 34.20
CA PHE A 23 27.78 14.60 35.56
C PHE A 23 26.58 13.80 36.08
N SER A 24 25.50 13.66 35.29
CA SER A 24 24.32 12.86 35.67
C SER A 24 24.68 11.40 35.92
N ARG A 25 25.56 10.80 35.11
CA ARG A 25 26.07 9.44 35.33
C ARG A 25 26.80 9.27 36.67
N ARG A 26 27.44 10.33 37.18
CA ARG A 26 28.10 10.28 38.48
C ARG A 26 27.11 10.38 39.65
N LEU A 27 25.93 10.97 39.43
CA LEU A 27 24.91 11.16 40.47
C LEU A 27 24.04 9.92 40.70
N ASP A 28 23.85 9.08 39.68
CA ASP A 28 22.98 7.92 39.74
C ASP A 28 23.64 6.69 39.08
N PRO A 29 24.04 5.68 39.88
CA PRO A 29 24.62 4.43 39.37
C PRO A 29 23.70 3.66 38.41
N TYR A 30 22.39 3.68 38.60
CA TYR A 30 21.44 3.01 37.71
C TYR A 30 21.36 3.73 36.37
N PHE A 31 21.33 5.06 36.40
CA PHE A 31 21.40 5.87 35.17
C PHE A 31 22.72 5.65 34.42
N ALA A 32 23.85 5.48 35.13
CA ALA A 32 25.13 5.18 34.51
C ALA A 32 25.11 3.84 33.77
N VAL A 33 24.60 2.78 34.40
CA VAL A 33 24.45 1.45 33.79
C VAL A 33 23.53 1.53 32.57
N TRP A 34 22.38 2.19 32.70
CA TRP A 34 21.46 2.39 31.58
C TRP A 34 22.14 3.08 30.40
N CYS A 35 22.89 4.16 30.64
CA CYS A 35 23.64 4.82 29.56
C CYS A 35 24.63 3.88 28.86
N ASP A 36 25.30 2.99 29.60
CA ASP A 36 26.24 2.03 29.02
C ASP A 36 25.53 0.98 28.16
N GLU A 37 24.38 0.45 28.62
CA GLU A 37 23.55 -0.46 27.85
C GLU A 37 23.06 0.17 26.54
N VAL A 38 22.60 1.43 26.60
CA VAL A 38 22.18 2.19 25.40
C VAL A 38 23.32 2.37 24.42
N ILE A 39 24.51 2.76 24.91
CA ILE A 39 25.69 2.92 24.05
C ILE A 39 26.08 1.59 23.42
N GLU A 40 26.07 0.49 24.18
CA GLU A 40 26.39 -0.84 23.68
C GLU A 40 25.40 -1.31 22.60
N GLU A 41 24.10 -1.04 22.78
CA GLU A 41 23.08 -1.34 21.77
C GLU A 41 23.32 -0.55 20.49
N ILE A 42 23.57 0.76 20.58
CA ILE A 42 23.86 1.62 19.43
C ILE A 42 25.11 1.11 18.68
N LEU A 43 26.15 0.69 19.41
CA LEU A 43 27.36 0.14 18.80
C LEU A 43 27.09 -1.18 18.05
N LYS A 44 26.11 -1.99 18.50
CA LYS A 44 25.74 -3.27 17.89
C LYS A 44 24.79 -3.12 16.71
N THR A 45 23.78 -2.25 16.81
CA THR A 45 22.65 -2.17 15.88
C THR A 45 22.67 -0.90 15.02
N GLY A 46 23.48 0.09 15.38
CA GLY A 46 23.50 1.42 14.76
C GLY A 46 22.40 2.37 15.23
N SER A 47 21.50 1.95 16.12
CA SER A 47 20.39 2.76 16.61
C SER A 47 19.92 2.33 18.01
N TYR A 48 19.06 3.13 18.64
CA TYR A 48 18.43 2.78 19.91
C TYR A 48 16.96 3.21 19.87
N SER A 49 16.06 2.30 20.27
CA SER A 49 14.63 2.59 20.34
C SER A 49 14.16 2.65 21.79
N LEU A 50 13.52 3.77 22.16
CA LEU A 50 12.84 3.92 23.46
C LEU A 50 11.58 3.04 23.55
N GLN A 51 11.00 2.71 22.40
CA GLN A 51 9.97 1.69 22.30
C GLN A 51 10.70 0.37 22.09
N LYS A 52 10.91 -0.37 23.17
CA LYS A 52 11.19 -1.81 23.08
C LYS A 52 9.92 -2.49 22.58
N THR A 53 9.57 -2.25 21.32
CA THR A 53 8.65 -3.11 20.60
C THR A 53 9.39 -4.43 20.55
N GLU A 54 8.85 -5.48 21.17
CA GLU A 54 9.34 -6.83 20.96
C GLU A 54 9.21 -7.12 19.47
N THR A 55 10.27 -6.83 18.70
CA THR A 55 10.42 -7.39 17.37
C THR A 55 10.58 -8.88 17.61
N GLU A 56 9.48 -9.62 17.51
CA GLU A 56 9.53 -11.06 17.45
C GLU A 56 10.59 -11.42 16.41
N LYS A 57 11.72 -11.97 16.86
CA LYS A 57 12.74 -12.43 15.93
C LYS A 57 12.09 -13.48 15.03
N LEU A 58 12.12 -13.22 13.72
CA LEU A 58 11.67 -14.19 12.72
C LEU A 58 12.52 -15.46 12.88
N THR A 59 11.94 -16.48 13.51
CA THR A 59 12.57 -17.80 13.57
C THR A 59 12.40 -18.50 12.21
N PRO A 60 13.29 -19.45 11.86
CA PRO A 60 13.13 -20.24 10.64
C PRO A 60 11.75 -20.92 10.52
N GLN A 61 11.15 -21.30 11.66
CA GLN A 61 9.81 -21.88 11.70
C GLN A 61 8.73 -20.85 11.36
N LYS A 62 8.78 -19.66 11.97
CA LYS A 62 7.82 -18.58 11.68
C LYS A 62 7.94 -18.08 10.24
N SER A 63 9.16 -17.99 9.70
CA SER A 63 9.35 -17.60 8.29
C SER A 63 8.80 -18.66 7.33
N LEU A 64 8.96 -19.96 7.64
CA LEU A 64 8.35 -21.03 6.86
C LEU A 64 6.83 -20.99 6.91
N GLU A 65 6.23 -20.75 8.07
CA GLU A 65 4.78 -20.61 8.25
C GLU A 65 4.21 -19.43 7.45
N ILE A 66 4.89 -18.28 7.48
CA ILE A 66 4.53 -17.10 6.67
C ILE A 66 4.57 -17.44 5.19
N LEU A 67 5.61 -18.12 4.71
CA LEU A 67 5.74 -18.51 3.30
C LEU A 67 4.66 -19.52 2.88
N GLN A 68 4.36 -20.51 3.73
CA GLN A 68 3.32 -21.50 3.46
C GLN A 68 1.94 -20.84 3.38
N THR A 69 1.63 -19.96 4.33
CA THR A 69 0.38 -19.19 4.34
C THR A 69 0.28 -18.28 3.12
N GLY A 70 1.36 -17.56 2.78
CA GLY A 70 1.44 -16.72 1.59
C GLY A 70 1.20 -17.51 0.31
N ASN A 71 1.83 -18.68 0.16
CA ASN A 71 1.62 -19.55 -1.01
C ASN A 71 0.19 -20.09 -1.10
N ALA A 72 -0.42 -20.46 0.05
CA ALA A 72 -1.81 -20.93 0.09
C ALA A 72 -2.77 -19.81 -0.36
N LEU A 73 -2.62 -18.61 0.20
CA LEU A 73 -3.41 -17.43 -0.19
C LEU A 73 -3.22 -17.09 -1.67
N LEU A 74 -1.99 -17.12 -2.19
CA LEU A 74 -1.72 -16.91 -3.61
C LEU A 74 -2.38 -17.97 -4.49
N SER A 75 -2.41 -19.23 -4.05
CA SER A 75 -3.06 -20.31 -4.78
C SER A 75 -4.58 -20.10 -4.86
N GLU A 76 -5.22 -19.70 -3.76
CA GLU A 76 -6.65 -19.37 -3.72
C GLU A 76 -6.94 -18.11 -4.54
N PHE A 77 -6.11 -17.07 -4.41
CA PHE A 77 -6.24 -15.86 -5.21
C PHE A 77 -6.13 -16.15 -6.71
N LYS A 78 -5.21 -17.04 -7.13
CA LYS A 78 -5.10 -17.49 -8.52
C LYS A 78 -6.35 -18.24 -8.98
N LYS A 79 -6.95 -19.08 -8.12
CA LYS A 79 -8.18 -19.83 -8.39
C LYS A 79 -9.43 -18.96 -8.50
N LEU A 80 -9.42 -17.72 -8.02
CA LEU A 80 -10.52 -16.79 -8.26
C LEU A 80 -10.70 -16.59 -9.77
N GLU A 81 -11.68 -17.24 -10.36
CA GLU A 81 -11.96 -17.10 -11.80
C GLU A 81 -12.49 -15.71 -12.13
N ASN A 82 -13.10 -15.04 -11.14
CA ASN A 82 -13.71 -13.73 -11.29
C ASN A 82 -12.64 -12.62 -11.38
N PRO A 83 -12.43 -12.01 -12.56
CA PRO A 83 -11.45 -10.94 -12.73
C PRO A 83 -11.78 -9.71 -11.86
N LEU A 84 -13.06 -9.49 -11.56
CA LEU A 84 -13.52 -8.35 -10.77
C LEU A 84 -13.00 -8.40 -9.33
N GLU A 85 -13.02 -9.57 -8.70
CA GLU A 85 -12.51 -9.73 -7.33
C GLU A 85 -11.00 -9.52 -7.28
N LYS A 86 -10.27 -10.02 -8.29
CA LYS A 86 -8.82 -9.82 -8.42
C LYS A 86 -8.45 -8.34 -8.55
N ILE A 87 -9.18 -7.60 -9.39
CA ILE A 87 -8.96 -6.17 -9.62
C ILE A 87 -9.34 -5.34 -8.38
N GLN A 88 -10.45 -5.66 -7.72
CA GLN A 88 -10.88 -4.94 -6.52
C GLN A 88 -9.86 -5.08 -5.39
N LEU A 89 -9.35 -6.30 -5.17
CA LEU A 89 -8.32 -6.53 -4.16
C LEU A 89 -7.00 -5.82 -4.53
N ASP A 90 -6.64 -5.80 -5.82
CA ASP A 90 -5.47 -5.07 -6.30
C ASP A 90 -5.58 -3.57 -6.06
N ASN A 91 -6.72 -2.96 -6.40
CA ASN A 91 -6.97 -1.54 -6.16
C ASN A 91 -6.90 -1.20 -4.67
N PHE A 92 -7.45 -2.05 -3.80
CA PHE A 92 -7.34 -1.88 -2.36
C PHE A 92 -5.86 -1.89 -1.91
N HIS A 93 -5.10 -2.90 -2.32
CA HIS A 93 -3.68 -3.01 -1.99
C HIS A 93 -2.86 -1.84 -2.54
N LYS A 94 -3.13 -1.41 -3.77
CA LYS A 94 -2.45 -0.29 -4.41
C LYS A 94 -2.72 1.02 -3.69
N ASN A 95 -3.92 1.23 -3.16
CA ASN A 95 -4.25 2.40 -2.35
C ASN A 95 -3.49 2.42 -1.02
N GLU A 96 -3.23 1.25 -0.41
CA GLU A 96 -2.48 1.16 0.86
C GLU A 96 -0.96 1.24 0.67
N THR A 97 -0.42 0.62 -0.39
CA THR A 97 1.02 0.38 -0.53
C THR A 97 1.66 1.13 -1.70
N GLY A 98 0.87 1.60 -2.67
CA GLY A 98 1.35 2.14 -3.94
C GLY A 98 1.74 1.09 -4.98
N GLU A 99 1.75 -0.20 -4.65
CA GLU A 99 2.15 -1.29 -5.54
C GLU A 99 0.94 -2.09 -6.06
N SER A 100 0.96 -2.48 -7.34
CA SER A 100 -0.02 -3.43 -7.92
C SER A 100 0.50 -4.86 -7.82
N ASN A 101 -0.29 -5.72 -7.20
CA ASN A 101 -0.07 -7.16 -7.17
C ASN A 101 -0.34 -7.79 -8.53
N LEU A 102 -1.30 -7.29 -9.31
CA LEU A 102 -1.54 -7.76 -10.68
C LEU A 102 -0.28 -7.61 -11.55
N ASP A 103 0.37 -6.44 -11.49
CA ASP A 103 1.62 -6.20 -12.21
C ASP A 103 2.73 -7.11 -11.71
N LYS A 104 2.88 -7.23 -10.38
CA LYS A 104 3.89 -8.07 -9.72
C LYS A 104 3.76 -9.55 -10.07
N PHE A 105 2.53 -10.04 -10.25
CA PHE A 105 2.24 -11.43 -10.60
C PHE A 105 2.03 -11.66 -12.10
N GLY A 106 2.21 -10.64 -12.95
CA GLY A 106 2.06 -10.75 -14.40
C GLY A 106 0.64 -11.11 -14.85
N ILE A 107 -0.37 -10.73 -14.07
CA ILE A 107 -1.78 -11.01 -14.37
C ILE A 107 -2.32 -9.89 -15.25
N HIS A 108 -2.60 -10.22 -16.51
CA HIS A 108 -3.12 -9.27 -17.50
C HIS A 108 -4.48 -9.71 -18.05
N PHE A 109 -5.40 -8.75 -18.17
CA PHE A 109 -6.77 -8.96 -18.67
C PHE A 109 -6.96 -8.53 -20.13
N GLN A 110 -5.88 -8.42 -20.90
CA GLN A 110 -5.88 -7.92 -22.29
C GLN A 110 -6.82 -8.72 -23.22
N ASN A 111 -6.99 -10.02 -22.94
CA ASN A 111 -7.85 -10.91 -23.71
C ASN A 111 -9.23 -11.15 -23.05
N SER A 112 -9.55 -10.43 -21.97
CA SER A 112 -10.82 -10.55 -21.26
C SER A 112 -11.81 -9.50 -21.75
N TYR A 113 -13.09 -9.86 -21.76
CA TYR A 113 -14.19 -9.00 -22.16
C TYR A 113 -15.13 -8.76 -20.99
N PHE A 114 -15.48 -7.49 -20.77
CA PHE A 114 -16.24 -7.04 -19.61
C PHE A 114 -17.46 -6.24 -20.02
N LEU A 115 -18.55 -6.36 -19.27
CA LEU A 115 -19.70 -5.48 -19.42
C LEU A 115 -19.33 -4.04 -19.03
N PRO A 116 -19.98 -3.02 -19.60
CA PRO A 116 -19.79 -1.63 -19.17
C PRO A 116 -19.97 -1.41 -17.67
N THR A 117 -20.87 -2.17 -17.03
CA THR A 117 -21.08 -2.14 -15.58
C THR A 117 -19.92 -2.76 -14.78
N GLU A 118 -19.23 -3.76 -15.33
CA GLU A 118 -18.04 -4.36 -14.73
C GLU A 118 -16.84 -3.42 -14.87
N LEU A 119 -16.65 -2.84 -16.07
CA LEU A 119 -15.63 -1.81 -16.32
C LEU A 119 -15.84 -0.58 -15.41
N GLY A 120 -17.10 -0.18 -15.21
CA GLY A 120 -17.43 0.93 -14.31
C GLY A 120 -16.95 0.65 -12.89
N LYS A 121 -17.22 -0.55 -12.36
CA LYS A 121 -16.73 -0.97 -11.04
C LYS A 121 -15.20 -0.93 -10.94
N PHE A 122 -14.47 -1.23 -12.02
CA PHE A 122 -12.99 -1.16 -12.03
C PHE A 122 -12.48 0.27 -11.86
N LEU A 123 -13.16 1.24 -12.47
CA LEU A 123 -12.71 2.63 -12.58
C LEU A 123 -13.39 3.58 -11.59
N GLY A 124 -14.27 3.06 -10.73
CA GLY A 124 -15.08 3.89 -9.83
C GLY A 124 -16.16 4.70 -10.55
N MET A 125 -16.62 4.22 -11.72
CA MET A 125 -17.63 4.85 -12.57
C MET A 125 -18.91 3.99 -12.64
N SER A 126 -20.02 4.59 -13.02
CA SER A 126 -21.23 3.87 -13.39
C SER A 126 -21.10 3.26 -14.79
N GLY A 127 -21.84 2.18 -15.05
CA GLY A 127 -21.90 1.60 -16.41
C GLY A 127 -22.43 2.58 -17.46
N ALA A 128 -23.26 3.55 -17.06
CA ALA A 128 -23.72 4.61 -17.94
C ALA A 128 -22.58 5.55 -18.36
N GLU A 129 -21.71 5.94 -17.42
CA GLU A 129 -20.52 6.75 -17.72
C GLU A 129 -19.56 6.01 -18.66
N ILE A 130 -19.34 4.71 -18.45
CA ILE A 130 -18.54 3.89 -19.36
C ILE A 130 -19.16 3.87 -20.77
N ASN A 131 -20.48 3.68 -20.86
CA ASN A 131 -21.16 3.70 -22.16
C ASN A 131 -20.99 5.04 -22.89
N LEU A 132 -21.04 6.15 -22.16
CA LEU A 132 -20.77 7.48 -22.72
C LEU A 132 -19.32 7.65 -23.16
N ILE A 133 -18.35 7.09 -22.44
CA ILE A 133 -16.94 7.10 -22.84
C ILE A 133 -16.75 6.33 -24.15
N LEU A 134 -17.32 5.13 -24.25
CA LEU A 134 -17.23 4.29 -25.45
C LEU A 134 -17.90 4.96 -26.66
N GLU A 135 -19.03 5.64 -26.46
CA GLU A 135 -19.70 6.42 -27.50
C GLU A 135 -18.85 7.62 -27.94
N LYS A 136 -18.30 8.39 -26.99
CA LYS A 136 -17.40 9.51 -27.28
C LYS A 136 -16.13 9.09 -28.01
N LYS A 137 -15.59 7.90 -27.71
CA LYS A 137 -14.46 7.29 -28.44
C LYS A 137 -14.87 6.74 -29.81
N GLY A 138 -16.16 6.74 -30.16
CA GLY A 138 -16.68 6.27 -31.44
C GLY A 138 -16.71 4.75 -31.58
N PHE A 139 -16.67 4.00 -30.47
CA PHE A 139 -16.71 2.54 -30.46
C PHE A 139 -18.12 1.97 -30.42
N GLN A 140 -19.08 2.72 -29.87
CA GLN A 140 -20.48 2.31 -29.87
C GLN A 140 -21.40 3.49 -30.16
N PHE A 141 -22.64 3.19 -30.51
CA PHE A 141 -23.70 4.16 -30.69
C PHE A 141 -25.02 3.57 -30.21
N ARG A 142 -25.99 4.44 -29.93
CA ARG A 142 -27.33 4.04 -29.55
C ARG A 142 -28.23 4.05 -30.79
N ASP A 143 -28.84 2.90 -31.11
CA ASP A 143 -29.77 2.80 -32.24
C ASP A 143 -31.13 3.44 -31.94
N GLU A 144 -32.00 3.51 -32.94
CA GLU A 144 -33.34 4.11 -32.86
C GLU A 144 -34.24 3.46 -31.78
N ASN A 145 -33.94 2.20 -31.40
CA ASN A 145 -34.65 1.47 -30.36
C ASN A 145 -34.03 1.68 -28.97
N GLY A 146 -33.00 2.53 -28.86
CA GLY A 146 -32.31 2.80 -27.61
C GLY A 146 -31.32 1.69 -27.20
N ILE A 147 -30.95 0.78 -28.11
CA ILE A 147 -30.04 -0.34 -27.85
C ILE A 147 -28.62 0.07 -28.26
N TRP A 148 -27.64 -0.25 -27.41
CA TRP A 148 -26.24 -0.04 -27.72
C TRP A 148 -25.76 -1.02 -28.79
N ARG A 149 -25.12 -0.49 -29.83
CA ARG A 149 -24.54 -1.25 -30.94
C ARG A 149 -23.08 -0.84 -31.15
N PRO A 150 -22.19 -1.77 -31.50
CA PRO A 150 -20.80 -1.43 -31.79
C PRO A 150 -20.68 -0.81 -33.19
N THR A 151 -19.78 0.15 -33.35
CA THR A 151 -19.35 0.66 -34.66
C THR A 151 -18.39 -0.33 -35.33
N SER A 152 -18.06 -0.09 -36.60
CA SER A 152 -17.04 -0.91 -37.30
C SER A 152 -15.69 -0.92 -36.58
N SER A 153 -15.27 0.20 -36.00
CA SER A 153 -14.05 0.27 -35.18
C SER A 153 -14.23 -0.39 -33.80
N GLY A 154 -15.40 -0.25 -33.18
CA GLY A 154 -15.68 -0.88 -31.88
C GLY A 154 -15.68 -2.41 -31.93
N LYS A 155 -16.06 -3.01 -33.06
CA LYS A 155 -16.07 -4.47 -33.24
C LYS A 155 -14.72 -5.15 -33.04
N GLU A 156 -13.61 -4.43 -33.23
CA GLU A 156 -12.28 -4.97 -32.96
C GLU A 156 -12.03 -5.24 -31.46
N PHE A 157 -12.74 -4.52 -30.60
CA PHE A 157 -12.55 -4.53 -29.15
C PHE A 157 -13.74 -5.09 -28.38
N CYS A 158 -14.80 -5.50 -29.08
CA CYS A 158 -16.06 -5.91 -28.48
C CYS A 158 -16.43 -7.36 -28.82
N LEU A 159 -17.11 -8.01 -27.87
CA LEU A 159 -17.78 -9.28 -28.06
C LEU A 159 -19.29 -9.05 -27.98
N GLU A 160 -19.98 -9.31 -29.08
CA GLU A 160 -21.45 -9.29 -29.14
C GLU A 160 -21.98 -10.64 -28.63
N ILE A 161 -22.75 -10.61 -27.53
CA ILE A 161 -23.42 -11.80 -26.99
C ILE A 161 -24.88 -11.74 -27.41
N GLY A 162 -25.24 -12.56 -28.41
CA GLY A 162 -26.59 -12.69 -28.97
C GLY A 162 -27.57 -13.45 -28.05
N ASN A 163 -27.66 -13.04 -26.78
CA ASN A 163 -28.68 -13.53 -25.85
C ASN A 163 -29.95 -12.67 -25.94
N ALA A 164 -30.96 -12.95 -25.11
CA ALA A 164 -32.27 -12.29 -25.15
C ALA A 164 -32.23 -10.74 -25.10
N TYR A 165 -31.12 -10.14 -24.66
CA TYR A 165 -30.96 -8.70 -24.50
C TYR A 165 -29.80 -8.08 -25.32
N ASN A 166 -29.13 -8.86 -26.19
CA ASN A 166 -27.94 -8.45 -26.95
C ASN A 166 -26.93 -7.63 -26.10
N GLN A 167 -26.01 -8.31 -25.44
CA GLN A 167 -25.01 -7.66 -24.58
C GLN A 167 -23.71 -7.39 -25.33
N LEU A 168 -23.15 -6.18 -25.15
CA LEU A 168 -21.80 -5.85 -25.60
C LEU A 168 -20.84 -5.98 -24.43
N LYS A 169 -19.79 -6.78 -24.62
CA LYS A 169 -18.65 -6.79 -23.71
C LYS A 169 -17.44 -6.18 -24.40
N TRP A 170 -16.61 -5.49 -23.64
CA TRP A 170 -15.49 -4.68 -24.13
C TRP A 170 -14.19 -5.07 -23.45
N LYS A 171 -13.09 -5.00 -24.18
CA LYS A 171 -11.75 -5.11 -23.59
C LYS A 171 -11.44 -3.88 -22.73
N ILE A 172 -10.65 -4.06 -21.67
CA ILE A 172 -10.29 -2.97 -20.75
C ILE A 172 -9.51 -1.83 -21.43
N GLU A 173 -8.73 -2.14 -22.47
CA GLU A 173 -7.94 -1.18 -23.25
C GLU A 173 -8.79 -0.13 -23.97
N THR A 174 -10.09 -0.37 -24.13
CA THR A 174 -11.01 0.61 -24.73
C THR A 174 -11.23 1.82 -23.84
N ILE A 175 -11.03 1.69 -22.53
CA ILE A 175 -11.30 2.77 -21.56
C ILE A 175 -10.01 3.47 -21.11
N LEU A 176 -8.93 2.71 -20.94
CA LEU A 176 -7.59 3.25 -20.67
C LEU A 176 -7.09 4.16 -21.82
#